data_AF-A0A7X8E734-F1
#
_entry.id   AF-A0A7X8E734-F1
#
_cell.length_a   1.000
_cell.length_b   1.000
_cell.length_c   1.000
_cell.angle_alpha   90.00
_cell.angle_beta   90.00
_cell.angle_gamma   90.00
#
_symmetry.space_group_name_H-M   'P 1'
#
loop_
_entity.id
_entity.type
_entity.pdbx_description
1 polymer ?
#
loop_
_entity_poly.entity_id
_entity_poly.type
_entity_poly.pdbx_seq_one_letter_code
_entity_poly.pdbx_strand_id
1 'polypeptide(L)'
;MEELIFGIIGGTALLMYGVNMMGDGLEKASGDTMKKILTVLTGKVWSAFLVGILLTALIQSSTAMTLLTVGFVNSGLMNLSQAVGIIYGANIGTTVTAQLMAFSFKFKLTDIALPILGIGF
;
A
#
# COMPACT_ATOMS: atom_id res chain seq x y z
N MET A 1 12.51 30.95 -1.77
CA MET A 1 11.66 30.41 -2.86
C MET A 1 12.45 29.46 -3.75
N GLU A 2 13.69 29.81 -4.10
CA GLU A 2 14.61 28.93 -4.83
C GLU A 2 14.87 27.59 -4.13
N GLU A 3 15.20 27.56 -2.83
CA GLU A 3 15.39 26.31 -2.07
C GLU A 3 14.16 25.38 -2.10
N LEU A 4 12.95 25.94 -2.06
CA LEU A 4 11.71 25.17 -2.13
C LEU A 4 11.54 24.54 -3.52
N ILE A 5 11.84 25.29 -4.58
CA ILE A 5 11.75 24.82 -5.97
C ILE A 5 12.79 23.72 -6.22
N PHE A 6 14.04 23.93 -5.82
CA PHE A 6 15.09 22.92 -5.93
C PHE A 6 14.79 21.69 -5.08
N GLY A 7 14.25 21.85 -3.87
CA GLY A 7 13.85 20.75 -3.00
C GLY A 7 12.73 19.90 -3.60
N ILE A 8 11.69 20.52 -4.15
CA ILE A 8 10.57 19.81 -4.80
C ILE A 8 11.04 19.08 -6.05
N ILE A 9 11.80 19.75 -6.92
CA ILE A 9 12.31 19.14 -8.16
C ILE A 9 13.29 18.01 -7.86
N GLY A 10 14.26 18.24 -6.98
CA GLY A 10 15.27 17.24 -6.59
C GLY A 10 14.65 16.06 -5.86
N GLY A 11 13.73 16.31 -4.92
CA GLY A 11 13.02 15.26 -4.20
C GLY A 11 12.14 14.40 -5.12
N THR A 12 11.42 15.03 -6.06
CA THR A 12 10.61 14.32 -7.05
C THR A 12 11.48 13.50 -8.01
N ALA A 13 12.62 14.07 -8.46
CA ALA A 13 13.56 13.36 -9.32
C ALA A 13 14.16 12.13 -8.63
N LEU A 14 14.59 12.26 -7.37
CA LEU A 14 15.09 11.12 -6.57
C LEU A 14 14.01 10.07 -6.33
N LEU A 15 12.78 10.48 -6.07
CA LEU A 15 11.64 9.58 -5.91
C LEU A 15 11.38 8.81 -7.20
N MET A 16 11.30 9.50 -8.35
CA MET A 16 11.12 8.85 -9.65
C MET A 16 12.27 7.91 -10.00
N TYR A 17 13.51 8.28 -9.65
CA TYR A 17 14.67 7.40 -9.79
C TYR A 17 14.52 6.14 -8.93
N GLY A 18 14.09 6.27 -7.67
CA GLY A 18 13.83 5.13 -6.79
C GLY A 18 12.74 4.20 -7.31
N VAL A 19 11.65 4.75 -7.87
CA VAL A 19 10.58 3.96 -8.49
C VAL A 19 11.08 3.19 -9.72
N ASN A 20 11.91 3.80 -10.56
CA ASN A 20 12.54 3.11 -11.69
C ASN A 20 13.49 2.01 -11.22
N MET A 21 14.37 2.30 -10.25
CA MET A 21 15.29 1.32 -9.70
C MET A 21 14.55 0.12 -9.07
N MET A 22 13.40 0.37 -8.44
CA MET A 22 12.56 -0.70 -7.93
C MET A 22 11.91 -1.50 -9.05
N GLY A 23 11.45 -0.84 -10.11
CA GLY A 23 10.98 -1.50 -11.34
C GLY A 23 12.03 -2.45 -11.91
N ASP A 24 13.27 -1.97 -12.09
CA ASP A 24 14.40 -2.76 -12.61
C ASP A 24 14.77 -3.92 -11.68
N GLY A 25 14.79 -3.68 -10.37
CA GLY A 25 15.08 -4.70 -9.35
C GLY A 25 14.01 -5.78 -9.32
N LEU A 26 12.74 -5.37 -9.45
CA LEU A 26 11.62 -6.29 -9.59
C LEU A 26 11.71 -7.04 -10.89
N GLU A 27 11.98 -6.40 -12.03
CA GLU A 27 12.12 -7.06 -13.33
C GLU A 27 13.24 -8.12 -13.32
N LYS A 28 14.40 -7.78 -12.76
CA LYS A 28 15.51 -8.74 -12.56
C LYS A 28 15.15 -9.87 -11.61
N ALA A 29 14.34 -9.60 -10.59
CA ALA A 29 13.79 -10.59 -9.67
C ALA A 29 12.52 -11.29 -10.22
N SER A 30 11.98 -10.84 -11.35
CA SER A 30 10.70 -11.28 -11.92
C SER A 30 10.89 -12.59 -12.68
N GLY A 31 11.13 -13.65 -11.92
CA GLY A 31 10.78 -14.98 -12.39
C GLY A 31 9.27 -15.14 -12.53
N ASP A 32 8.84 -16.20 -13.19
CA ASP A 32 7.41 -16.54 -13.39
C ASP A 32 6.61 -16.59 -12.06
N THR A 33 7.29 -16.86 -10.94
CA THR A 33 6.70 -16.89 -9.60
C THR A 33 6.18 -15.53 -9.16
N MET A 34 6.93 -14.44 -9.34
CA MET A 34 6.49 -13.09 -8.92
C MET A 34 5.28 -12.64 -9.74
N LYS A 35 5.33 -12.87 -11.07
CA LYS A 35 4.18 -12.63 -11.96
C LYS A 35 2.96 -13.44 -11.52
N LYS A 36 3.12 -14.71 -11.17
CA LYS A 36 2.01 -15.56 -10.67
C LYS A 36 1.42 -15.01 -9.38
N ILE A 37 2.25 -14.65 -8.39
CA ILE A 37 1.78 -14.13 -7.10
C ILE A 37 0.97 -12.86 -7.31
N LEU A 38 1.52 -11.89 -8.06
CA LEU A 38 0.81 -10.65 -8.38
C LEU A 38 -0.48 -10.94 -9.14
N THR A 39 -0.46 -11.80 -10.16
CA THR A 39 -1.66 -12.15 -10.93
C THR A 39 -2.74 -12.83 -10.09
N VAL A 40 -2.37 -13.69 -9.14
CA VAL A 40 -3.34 -14.34 -8.25
C VAL A 40 -3.94 -13.33 -7.26
N LEU A 41 -3.13 -12.45 -6.69
CA LEU A 41 -3.57 -11.48 -5.70
C LEU A 41 -4.35 -10.32 -6.32
N THR A 42 -3.97 -9.87 -7.51
CA THR A 42 -4.49 -8.65 -8.14
C THR A 42 -5.14 -8.89 -9.49
N GLY A 43 -5.40 -10.15 -9.89
CA GLY A 43 -5.90 -10.52 -11.22
C GLY A 43 -7.22 -9.87 -11.64
N LYS A 44 -8.02 -9.41 -10.67
CA LYS A 44 -9.25 -8.64 -10.90
C LYS A 44 -9.16 -7.30 -10.16
N VAL A 45 -9.77 -6.25 -10.71
CA VAL A 45 -9.80 -4.90 -10.10
C VAL A 45 -10.32 -4.94 -8.66
N TRP A 46 -11.36 -5.74 -8.38
CA TRP A 46 -11.90 -5.88 -7.02
C TRP A 46 -10.92 -6.56 -6.05
N SER A 47 -10.18 -7.57 -6.53
CA SER A 47 -9.14 -8.24 -5.72
C SER A 47 -7.98 -7.28 -5.45
N ALA A 48 -7.56 -6.54 -6.48
CA ALA A 48 -6.53 -5.51 -6.37
C ALA A 48 -6.93 -4.42 -5.35
N PHE A 49 -8.20 -4.02 -5.34
CA PHE A 49 -8.74 -3.10 -4.34
C PHE A 49 -8.64 -3.65 -2.90
N LEU A 50 -9.08 -4.89 -2.65
CA LEU A 50 -8.97 -5.50 -1.32
C LEU A 50 -7.52 -5.65 -0.87
N VAL A 51 -6.63 -6.05 -1.79
CA VAL A 51 -5.19 -6.13 -1.54
C VAL A 51 -4.63 -4.75 -1.20
N GLY A 52 -5.06 -3.70 -1.90
CA GLY A 52 -4.67 -2.31 -1.60
C GLY A 52 -5.09 -1.87 -0.20
N ILE A 53 -6.31 -2.22 0.24
CA ILE A 53 -6.79 -1.95 1.61
C ILE A 53 -5.88 -2.64 2.63
N LEU A 54 -5.69 -3.95 2.48
CA LEU A 54 -4.95 -4.76 3.45
C LEU A 54 -3.48 -4.35 3.53
N LEU A 55 -2.80 -4.24 2.39
CA LEU A 55 -1.40 -3.85 2.36
C LEU A 55 -1.20 -2.44 2.91
N THR A 56 -2.10 -1.50 2.62
CA THR A 56 -1.99 -0.15 3.16
C THR A 56 -2.34 -0.08 4.64
N ALA A 57 -3.26 -0.91 5.13
CA ALA A 57 -3.52 -1.00 6.57
C ALA A 57 -2.29 -1.52 7.33
N LEU A 58 -1.52 -2.44 6.73
CA LEU A 58 -0.28 -2.99 7.30
C LEU A 58 0.90 -2.01 7.19
N ILE A 59 1.10 -1.43 6.00
CA ILE A 59 2.24 -0.55 5.68
C ILE A 59 1.99 0.89 6.15
N GLN A 60 0.72 1.26 6.36
CA GLN A 60 0.24 2.58 6.80
C GLN A 60 0.63 3.77 5.92
N SER A 61 1.16 3.52 4.72
CA SER A 61 1.59 4.56 3.79
C SER A 61 0.94 4.36 2.42
N SER A 62 -0.10 5.16 2.12
CA SER A 62 -0.73 5.16 0.80
C SER A 62 0.20 5.70 -0.29
N THR A 63 1.09 6.64 0.05
CA THR A 63 2.09 7.16 -0.88
C THR A 63 3.05 6.06 -1.31
N ALA A 64 3.61 5.31 -0.36
CA ALA A 64 4.50 4.19 -0.69
C ALA A 64 3.78 3.17 -1.59
N MET A 65 2.55 2.80 -1.23
CA MET A 65 1.73 1.87 -2.02
C MET A 65 1.47 2.36 -3.45
N THR A 66 1.23 3.65 -3.62
CA THR A 66 1.05 4.25 -4.95
C THR A 66 2.33 4.16 -5.77
N LEU A 67 3.49 4.48 -5.18
CA LEU A 67 4.78 4.39 -5.85
C LEU A 67 5.16 2.95 -6.24
N LEU A 68 4.90 1.99 -5.34
CA LEU A 68 5.08 0.57 -5.61
C LEU A 68 4.24 0.13 -6.82
N THR A 69 2.97 0.53 -6.83
CA THR A 69 2.02 0.20 -7.88
C THR A 69 2.46 0.79 -9.23
N VAL A 70 2.94 2.04 -9.25
CA VAL A 70 3.52 2.64 -10.46
C VAL A 70 4.74 1.84 -10.94
N GLY A 71 5.61 1.39 -10.03
CA GLY A 71 6.73 0.51 -10.37
C GLY A 71 6.31 -0.83 -10.98
N PHE A 72 5.23 -1.45 -10.48
CA PHE A 72 4.66 -2.69 -11.05
C PHE A 72 4.06 -2.48 -12.44
N VAL A 73 3.45 -1.32 -12.70
CA VAL A 73 2.94 -0.98 -14.03
C VAL A 73 4.08 -0.75 -15.01
N ASN A 74 5.12 -0.01 -14.59
CA ASN A 74 6.27 0.30 -15.44
C ASN A 74 7.07 -0.96 -15.83
N SER A 75 7.20 -1.92 -14.93
CA SER A 75 7.84 -3.23 -15.19
C SER A 75 6.95 -4.21 -15.97
N GLY A 76 5.72 -3.82 -16.35
CA GLY A 76 4.78 -4.67 -17.08
C GLY A 76 4.23 -5.85 -16.26
N LEU A 77 4.39 -5.83 -14.93
CA LEU A 77 3.86 -6.85 -14.02
C LEU A 77 2.37 -6.66 -13.73
N MET A 78 1.87 -5.45 -13.91
CA MET A 78 0.49 -5.07 -13.61
C MET A 78 -0.05 -4.14 -14.69
N ASN A 79 -1.34 -4.26 -15.01
CA ASN A 79 -1.99 -3.31 -15.90
C ASN A 79 -2.57 -2.11 -15.14
N LEU A 80 -2.88 -1.03 -15.86
CA LEU A 80 -3.37 0.21 -15.25
C LEU A 80 -4.69 0.02 -14.48
N SER A 81 -5.59 -0.85 -14.96
CA SER A 81 -6.88 -1.10 -14.29
C SER A 81 -6.69 -1.76 -12.92
N GLN A 82 -5.76 -2.70 -12.80
CA GLN A 82 -5.39 -3.32 -11.53
C GLN A 82 -4.74 -2.30 -10.60
N ALA A 83 -3.85 -1.46 -11.14
CA ALA A 83 -3.18 -0.40 -10.39
C ALA A 83 -4.18 0.61 -9.79
N VAL A 84 -5.16 1.04 -10.58
CA VAL A 84 -6.25 1.91 -10.10
C VAL A 84 -7.00 1.23 -8.94
N GLY A 85 -7.27 -0.07 -9.03
CA GLY A 85 -7.86 -0.84 -7.94
C GLY A 85 -7.04 -0.75 -6.65
N ILE A 86 -5.72 -1.01 -6.72
CA ILE A 86 -4.82 -0.91 -5.55
C ILE A 86 -4.81 0.49 -4.98
N ILE A 87 -4.72 1.53 -5.82
CA ILE A 87 -4.62 2.93 -5.37
C ILE A 87 -5.90 3.34 -4.62
N TYR A 88 -7.08 3.00 -5.15
CA TYR A 88 -8.34 3.24 -4.43
C TYR A 88 -8.41 2.45 -3.13
N GLY A 89 -7.97 1.18 -3.15
CA GLY A 89 -7.89 0.36 -1.95
C GLY A 89 -6.96 0.96 -0.90
N ALA A 90 -5.82 1.49 -1.32
CA ALA A 90 -4.83 2.10 -0.45
C ALA A 90 -5.37 3.35 0.25
N ASN A 91 -6.09 4.19 -0.48
CA ASN A 91 -6.74 5.37 0.10
C ASN A 91 -7.80 5.02 1.15
N ILE A 92 -8.49 3.89 1.00
CA ILE A 92 -9.41 3.38 2.03
C ILE A 92 -8.64 2.72 3.17
N GLY A 93 -7.56 2.00 2.87
CA GLY A 93 -6.71 1.31 3.84
C GLY A 93 -6.13 2.23 4.91
N THR A 94 -5.72 3.44 4.56
CA THR A 94 -5.23 4.43 5.54
C THR A 94 -6.29 4.86 6.56
N THR A 95 -7.58 4.72 6.22
CA THR A 95 -8.69 5.05 7.13
C THR A 95 -9.02 3.92 8.11
N VAL A 96 -8.54 2.69 7.86
CA VAL A 96 -8.90 1.50 8.66
C VAL A 96 -8.53 1.68 10.13
N THR A 97 -7.38 2.26 10.45
CA THR A 97 -6.99 2.54 11.84
C THR A 97 -7.96 3.48 12.54
N ALA A 98 -8.43 4.53 11.84
CA ALA A 98 -9.43 5.45 12.38
C ALA A 98 -10.78 4.77 12.59
N GLN A 99 -11.19 3.90 11.65
CA GLN A 99 -12.41 3.10 11.79
C GLN A 99 -12.32 2.13 12.96
N LEU A 100 -11.19 1.44 13.13
CA LEU A 100 -10.95 0.57 14.27
C LEU A 100 -11.06 1.34 15.59
N MET A 101 -10.43 2.52 15.71
CA MET A 101 -10.56 3.36 16.90
C MET A 101 -12.01 3.81 17.15
N ALA A 102 -12.75 4.19 16.11
CA ALA A 102 -14.15 4.58 16.23
C ALA A 102 -15.04 3.41 16.69
N PHE A 103 -14.81 2.20 16.19
CA PHE A 103 -15.50 1.00 16.66
C PHE A 103 -15.11 0.64 18.09
N SER A 104 -13.84 0.78 18.47
CA SER A 104 -13.34 0.61 19.85
C SER A 104 -13.92 1.58 20.87
N PHE A 105 -14.44 2.72 20.42
CA PHE A 105 -15.11 3.69 21.27
C PHE A 105 -16.62 3.41 21.40
N LYS A 106 -17.24 2.85 20.34
CA LYS A 106 -18.67 2.50 20.29
C LYS A 106 -18.99 1.17 20.97
N PHE A 107 -18.18 0.15 20.73
CA PHE A 107 -18.08 -1.04 21.57
C PHE A 107 -17.07 -0.68 22.65
N LYS A 108 -17.44 -0.66 23.94
CA LYS A 108 -16.45 -0.46 25.02
C LYS A 108 -15.45 -1.62 25.02
N LEU A 109 -14.45 -1.56 24.15
CA LEU A 109 -13.35 -2.53 24.15
C LEU A 109 -12.56 -2.44 25.44
N THR A 110 -12.64 -1.33 26.18
CA THR A 110 -12.12 -1.20 27.55
C THR A 110 -12.70 -2.26 28.49
N ASP A 111 -13.98 -2.62 28.33
CA ASP A 111 -14.65 -3.61 29.20
C ASP A 111 -14.24 -5.06 28.86
N ILE A 112 -13.77 -5.31 27.62
CA ILE A 112 -13.27 -6.63 27.16
C ILE A 112 -11.74 -6.72 27.27
N ALA A 113 -11.03 -5.61 27.11
CA ALA A 113 -9.57 -5.53 27.17
C ALA A 113 -9.04 -5.75 28.59
N LEU A 114 -9.75 -5.26 29.61
CA LEU A 114 -9.41 -5.50 31.02
C LEU A 114 -9.40 -6.99 31.40
N PRO A 115 -10.45 -7.79 31.12
CA PRO A 115 -10.42 -9.23 31.40
C PRO A 115 -9.41 -9.99 30.54
N ILE A 116 -9.17 -9.61 29.27
CA ILE A 116 -8.15 -10.26 28.43
C ILE A 116 -6.73 -9.99 28.98
N LEU A 117 -6.44 -8.76 29.39
CA LEU A 117 -5.17 -8.41 30.03
C LEU A 117 -5.01 -9.13 31.39
N GLY A 118 -6.08 -9.24 32.16
CA GLY A 118 -6.08 -9.93 33.47
C GLY A 118 -5.99 -11.45 33.39
N ILE A 119 -6.29 -12.07 32.25
CA ILE A 119 -6.08 -13.52 32.01
C ILE A 119 -4.70 -13.77 31.37
N GLY A 120 -4.14 -12.78 30.67
CA GLY A 120 -2.83 -12.87 30.03
C GLY A 120 -1.62 -12.51 30.92
N PHE A 121 -1.86 -11.90 32.08
CA PHE A 121 -0.89 -11.68 33.17
C PHE A 121 -1.08 -12.73 34.27
#